data_AF-A0A3L6SMR5-F1
#
_entry.id   AF-A0A3L6SMR5-F1
#
_cell.length_a   1.000
_cell.length_b   1.000
_cell.length_c   1.000
_cell.angle_alpha   90.00
_cell.angle_beta   90.00
_cell.angle_gamma   90.00
#
_symmetry.space_group_name_H-M   'P 1'
#
loop_
_entity.id
_entity.type
_entity.pdbx_description
1 polymer ?
#
loop_
_entity_poly.entity_id
_entity_poly.type
_entity_poly.pdbx_seq_one_letter_code
_entity_poly.pdbx_strand_id
1 'polypeptide(L)'
;MGSDEPLLGRRYEAARPEKAAADGDGDASFVQTCLNGLNALSGVGLLSVPYALSDGGWLSLALLVAVAAVCWYTGLLLQRCMAVDPAVRTFADIGERAFRRGGRLLVSGFMYAELYLIAIGYLIVDGDNLDKLFPGARVGLGPASLAGKQLFVVLVALVVAPTTWLRSLGVLAYVSATGVFASVLIVLSVL
;
A
#
# COMPACT_ATOMS: atom_id res chain seq x y z
N MET A 1 -4.97 40.25 -49.91
CA MET A 1 -5.08 38.80 -50.17
C MET A 1 -4.36 38.10 -49.02
N GLY A 2 -5.11 37.31 -48.23
CA GLY A 2 -4.73 36.49 -47.06
C GLY A 2 -3.36 36.73 -46.41
N SER A 3 -3.21 37.25 -45.18
CA SER A 3 -3.71 36.68 -43.92
C SER A 3 -3.88 35.16 -44.02
N ASP A 4 -2.85 34.41 -43.63
CA ASP A 4 -2.90 33.15 -42.87
C ASP A 4 -1.49 32.58 -42.71
N GLU A 5 -0.60 33.37 -42.09
CA GLU A 5 0.59 32.79 -41.46
C GLU A 5 0.07 32.13 -40.16
N PRO A 6 0.20 30.81 -39.99
CA PRO A 6 -0.51 30.12 -38.93
C PRO A 6 0.07 30.55 -37.57
N LEU A 7 -0.71 31.33 -36.82
CA LEU A 7 -0.51 31.70 -35.40
C LEU A 7 -0.29 30.47 -34.48
N LEU A 8 -0.52 29.26 -34.99
CA LEU A 8 -0.21 27.98 -34.38
C LEU A 8 1.30 27.69 -34.29
N GLY A 9 2.12 28.17 -35.23
CA GLY A 9 3.58 27.93 -35.21
C GLY A 9 4.29 28.64 -34.05
N ARG A 10 4.00 29.92 -33.82
CA ARG A 10 4.53 30.68 -32.67
C ARG A 10 4.00 30.19 -31.33
N ARG A 11 2.75 29.68 -31.27
CA ARG A 11 2.21 29.08 -30.03
C ARG A 11 2.77 27.69 -29.77
N TYR A 12 3.14 26.95 -30.81
CA TYR A 12 3.81 25.65 -30.69
C TYR A 12 5.27 25.81 -30.24
N GLU A 13 6.01 26.79 -30.76
CA GLU A 13 7.37 27.10 -30.29
C GLU A 13 7.40 27.74 -28.89
N ALA A 14 6.40 28.55 -28.53
CA ALA A 14 6.25 29.10 -27.18
C ALA A 14 5.74 28.07 -26.15
N ALA A 15 5.27 26.91 -26.59
CA ALA A 15 4.83 25.80 -25.73
C ALA A 15 5.85 24.66 -25.64
N ARG A 16 7.09 24.87 -26.10
CA ARG A 16 8.21 24.02 -25.72
C ARG A 16 8.70 24.50 -24.35
N PRO A 17 8.46 23.78 -23.24
CA PRO A 17 9.18 24.05 -22.02
C PRO A 17 10.61 23.55 -22.23
N GLU A 18 11.44 24.39 -22.82
CA GLU A 18 12.88 24.22 -22.74
C GLU A 18 13.29 24.54 -21.30
N LYS A 19 13.62 23.47 -20.56
CA LYS A 19 14.47 23.48 -19.37
C LYS A 19 14.13 24.53 -18.30
N ALA A 20 13.16 24.18 -17.46
CA ALA A 20 13.35 24.36 -16.03
C ALA A 20 14.36 23.30 -15.56
N ALA A 21 15.64 23.56 -15.78
CA ALA A 21 16.69 22.87 -15.06
C ALA A 21 16.82 23.52 -13.67
N ALA A 22 16.92 22.65 -12.66
CA ALA A 22 17.16 22.89 -11.24
C ALA A 22 15.90 22.97 -10.35
N ASP A 23 15.46 21.80 -9.84
CA ASP A 23 15.49 21.60 -8.39
C ASP A 23 15.63 20.09 -8.05
N GLY A 24 16.45 19.81 -7.03
CA GLY A 24 16.68 18.56 -6.26
C GLY A 24 16.34 17.16 -6.80
N ASP A 25 17.36 16.30 -6.85
CA ASP A 25 17.42 14.97 -6.20
C ASP A 25 16.07 14.32 -5.81
N GLY A 26 15.62 13.30 -6.56
CA GLY A 26 14.42 12.56 -6.17
C GLY A 26 13.87 11.51 -7.13
N ASP A 27 14.62 11.03 -8.13
CA ASP A 27 14.16 9.90 -8.94
C ASP A 27 14.51 8.60 -8.21
N ALA A 28 13.51 7.89 -7.71
CA ALA A 28 13.73 6.64 -6.99
C ALA A 28 14.41 5.64 -7.94
N SER A 29 15.62 5.19 -7.58
CA SER A 29 16.33 4.18 -8.38
C SER A 29 15.49 2.91 -8.55
N PHE A 30 15.77 2.11 -9.59
CA PHE A 30 15.09 0.82 -9.79
C PHE A 30 15.16 -0.06 -8.53
N VAL A 31 16.34 -0.10 -7.89
CA VAL A 31 16.55 -0.85 -6.65
C VAL A 31 15.71 -0.28 -5.51
N GLN A 32 15.65 1.05 -5.35
CA GLN A 32 14.81 1.68 -4.33
C GLN A 32 13.32 1.42 -4.58
N THR A 33 12.88 1.40 -5.84
CA THR A 33 11.51 1.08 -6.23
C THR A 33 11.18 -0.39 -5.92
N CYS A 34 12.09 -1.31 -6.23
CA CYS A 34 11.95 -2.73 -5.88
C CYS A 34 11.92 -2.93 -4.36
N LEU A 35 12.80 -2.27 -3.60
CA LEU A 35 12.83 -2.37 -2.14
C LEU A 35 11.57 -1.78 -1.52
N ASN A 36 11.08 -0.65 -2.02
CA ASN A 36 9.83 -0.05 -1.55
C ASN A 36 8.63 -0.95 -1.89
N GLY A 37 8.61 -1.56 -3.08
CA GLY A 37 7.60 -2.55 -3.46
C GLY A 37 7.64 -3.81 -2.60
N LEU A 38 8.83 -4.35 -2.32
CA LEU A 38 9.01 -5.48 -1.41
C LEU A 38 8.53 -5.13 0.00
N ASN A 39 8.89 -3.95 0.52
CA ASN A 39 8.44 -3.49 1.83
C ASN A 39 6.91 -3.38 1.90
N ALA A 40 6.27 -2.88 0.83
CA ALA A 40 4.81 -2.82 0.76
C ALA A 40 4.13 -4.22 0.69
N LEU A 41 4.80 -5.21 0.09
CA LEU A 41 4.27 -6.58 -0.09
C LEU A 41 4.63 -7.54 1.05
N SER A 42 5.68 -7.26 1.84
CA SER A 42 6.25 -8.15 2.87
C SER A 42 5.36 -8.32 4.12
N GLY A 43 4.11 -7.86 4.10
CA GLY A 43 3.19 -7.95 5.22
C GLY A 43 2.71 -9.37 5.56
N VAL A 44 1.59 -9.47 6.28
CA VAL A 44 1.01 -10.73 6.80
C VAL A 44 0.80 -11.81 5.73
N GLY A 45 0.67 -11.42 4.46
CA GLY A 45 0.62 -12.34 3.32
C GLY A 45 1.79 -13.34 3.27
N LEU A 46 2.99 -12.95 3.69
CA LEU A 46 4.15 -13.86 3.69
C LEU A 46 4.05 -14.99 4.74
N LEU A 47 3.27 -14.81 5.80
CA LEU A 47 3.05 -15.83 6.83
C LEU A 47 1.83 -16.70 6.50
N SER A 48 0.79 -16.11 5.91
CA SER A 48 -0.43 -16.84 5.55
C SER A 48 -0.29 -17.66 4.27
N VAL A 49 0.51 -17.22 3.29
CA VAL A 49 0.77 -17.97 2.04
C VAL A 49 1.43 -19.34 2.28
N PRO A 50 2.53 -19.48 3.06
CA PRO A 50 3.12 -20.80 3.32
C PRO A 50 2.17 -21.70 4.14
N TYR A 51 1.42 -21.13 5.08
CA TYR A 51 0.40 -21.88 5.82
C TYR A 51 -0.69 -22.42 4.88
N ALA A 52 -1.25 -21.56 4.02
CA ALA A 52 -2.26 -21.94 3.04
C ALA A 52 -1.73 -22.95 2.01
N LEU A 53 -0.45 -22.87 1.64
CA LEU A 53 0.21 -23.85 0.77
C LEU A 53 0.38 -25.21 1.47
N SER A 54 0.77 -25.20 2.75
CA SER A 54 0.97 -26.42 3.53
C SER A 54 -0.34 -27.18 3.76
N ASP A 55 -1.45 -26.46 3.93
CA ASP A 55 -2.79 -27.03 4.13
C ASP A 55 -3.48 -27.38 2.79
N GLY A 56 -3.22 -26.60 1.73
CA GLY A 56 -3.88 -26.72 0.42
C GLY A 56 -3.23 -27.68 -0.58
N GLY A 57 -2.07 -28.27 -0.26
CA GLY A 57 -1.39 -29.28 -1.09
C GLY A 57 -0.99 -28.79 -2.49
N TRP A 58 -0.72 -29.72 -3.43
CA TRP A 58 -0.23 -29.37 -4.78
C TRP A 58 -1.15 -28.44 -5.59
N LEU A 59 -2.46 -28.46 -5.33
CA LEU A 59 -3.42 -27.57 -6.00
C LEU A 59 -3.20 -26.11 -5.61
N SER A 60 -2.91 -25.84 -4.34
CA SER A 60 -2.59 -24.48 -3.87
C SER A 60 -1.33 -23.92 -4.52
N LEU A 61 -0.34 -24.78 -4.83
CA LEU A 61 0.85 -24.38 -5.58
C LEU A 61 0.51 -23.97 -7.02
N ALA A 62 -0.34 -24.75 -7.70
CA ALA A 62 -0.81 -24.40 -9.04
C ALA A 62 -1.61 -23.09 -9.06
N LEU A 63 -2.47 -22.87 -8.06
CA LEU A 63 -3.21 -21.62 -7.88
C LEU A 63 -2.27 -20.44 -7.60
N LEU A 64 -1.23 -20.63 -6.77
CA LEU A 64 -0.23 -19.59 -6.49
C LEU A 64 0.49 -19.15 -7.77
N VAL A 65 0.89 -20.12 -8.62
CA VAL A 65 1.52 -19.82 -9.92
C VAL A 65 0.54 -19.08 -10.84
N ALA A 66 -0.73 -19.47 -10.87
CA ALA A 66 -1.75 -18.78 -11.65
C ALA A 66 -1.95 -17.32 -11.18
N VAL A 67 -2.04 -17.10 -9.87
CA VAL A 67 -2.13 -15.75 -9.29
C VAL A 67 -0.88 -14.94 -9.62
N ALA A 68 0.32 -15.52 -9.49
CA ALA A 68 1.57 -14.86 -9.85
C ALA A 68 1.60 -14.44 -11.34
N ALA A 69 1.13 -15.30 -12.25
CA ALA A 69 1.02 -14.97 -13.66
C ALA A 69 0.02 -13.83 -13.93
N VAL A 70 -1.12 -13.82 -13.23
CA VAL A 70 -2.10 -12.73 -13.31
C VAL A 70 -1.51 -11.42 -12.76
N CYS A 71 -0.81 -11.45 -11.63
CA CYS A 71 -0.13 -10.28 -11.06
C CYS A 71 0.93 -9.73 -12.02
N TRP A 72 1.74 -10.61 -12.62
CA TRP A 72 2.74 -10.24 -13.62
C TRP A 72 2.10 -9.56 -14.83
N TYR A 73 1.05 -10.17 -15.39
CA TYR A 73 0.32 -9.60 -16.52
C TYR A 73 -0.30 -8.23 -16.17
N THR A 74 -0.92 -8.12 -15.00
CA THR A 74 -1.54 -6.87 -14.52
C THR A 74 -0.49 -5.78 -14.32
N GLY A 75 0.69 -6.13 -13.81
CA GLY A 75 1.83 -5.20 -13.68
C GLY A 75 2.32 -4.68 -15.02
N LEU A 76 2.44 -5.54 -16.04
CA LEU A 76 2.79 -5.13 -17.40
C LEU A 76 1.72 -4.22 -18.02
N LEU A 77 0.44 -4.52 -17.81
CA LEU A 77 -0.64 -3.68 -18.29
C LEU A 77 -0.60 -2.30 -17.62
N LEU A 78 -0.37 -2.26 -16.31
CA LEU A 78 -0.23 -1.03 -15.55
C LEU A 78 0.93 -0.17 -16.05
N GLN A 79 2.09 -0.79 -16.27
CA GLN A 79 3.26 -0.12 -16.84
C GLN A 79 2.95 0.49 -18.21
N ARG A 80 2.26 -0.25 -19.08
CA ARG A 80 1.83 0.28 -20.39
C ARG A 80 0.85 1.45 -20.24
N CYS A 81 -0.13 1.35 -19.34
CA CYS A 81 -1.07 2.44 -19.09
C CYS A 81 -0.38 3.72 -18.60
N MET A 82 0.59 3.60 -17.68
CA MET A 82 1.37 4.75 -17.19
C MET A 82 2.34 5.31 -18.24
N ALA A 83 2.85 4.48 -19.15
CA ALA A 83 3.73 4.92 -20.24
C ALA A 83 3.00 5.72 -21.33
N VAL A 84 1.68 5.49 -21.51
CA VAL A 84 0.87 6.17 -22.54
C VAL A 84 0.60 7.62 -22.18
N ASP A 85 0.46 7.96 -20.90
CA ASP A 85 0.17 9.32 -20.47
C ASP A 85 0.92 9.68 -19.17
N PRO A 86 1.93 10.57 -19.21
CA PRO A 86 2.73 10.93 -18.04
C PRO A 86 1.96 11.75 -16.98
N ALA A 87 0.73 12.20 -17.27
CA ALA A 87 -0.14 12.80 -16.26
C ALA A 87 -0.83 11.75 -15.37
N VAL A 88 -0.81 10.47 -15.74
CA VAL A 88 -1.35 9.38 -14.94
C VAL A 88 -0.33 8.95 -13.89
N ARG A 89 -0.63 9.20 -12.62
CA ARG A 89 0.27 8.86 -11.49
C ARG A 89 -0.35 7.86 -10.52
N THR A 90 -1.67 7.72 -10.53
CA THR A 90 -2.39 6.84 -9.62
C THR A 90 -3.27 5.84 -10.38
N PHE A 91 -3.60 4.72 -9.73
CA PHE A 91 -4.55 3.74 -10.26
C PHE A 91 -5.92 4.36 -10.55
N ALA A 92 -6.35 5.33 -9.73
CA ALA A 92 -7.62 6.03 -9.94
C ALA A 92 -7.60 6.89 -11.21
N ASP A 93 -6.46 7.47 -11.57
CA ASP A 93 -6.30 8.25 -12.82
C ASP A 93 -6.42 7.35 -14.06
N ILE A 94 -5.93 6.11 -13.99
CA ILE A 94 -6.12 5.11 -15.05
C ILE A 94 -7.62 4.82 -15.24
N GLY A 95 -8.34 4.65 -14.13
CA GLY A 95 -9.80 4.52 -14.13
C GLY A 95 -10.50 5.75 -14.73
N GLU A 96 -9.99 6.95 -14.43
CA GLU A 96 -10.49 8.20 -15.01
C GLU A 96 -10.29 8.25 -16.52
N ARG A 97 -9.14 7.80 -17.02
CA ARG A 97 -8.86 7.79 -18.47
C ARG A 97 -9.65 6.73 -19.22
N ALA A 98 -9.91 5.57 -18.62
CA ALA A 98 -10.66 4.50 -19.26
C ALA A 98 -12.19 4.72 -19.25
N PHE A 99 -12.75 5.18 -18.13
CA PHE A 99 -14.22 5.27 -17.94
C PHE A 99 -14.68 6.67 -17.48
N ARG A 100 -13.86 7.70 -17.68
CA ARG A 100 -14.12 9.09 -17.25
C ARG A 100 -14.29 9.15 -15.72
N ARG A 101 -14.93 10.20 -15.20
CA ARG A 101 -15.10 10.43 -13.75
C ARG A 101 -15.73 9.25 -12.99
N GLY A 102 -16.61 8.47 -13.63
CA GLY A 102 -17.23 7.29 -13.01
C GLY A 102 -16.20 6.20 -12.69
N GLY A 103 -15.28 5.92 -13.61
CA GLY A 103 -14.19 4.97 -13.38
C GLY A 103 -13.27 5.36 -12.24
N ARG A 104 -12.94 6.65 -12.14
CA ARG A 104 -12.14 7.17 -11.03
C ARG A 104 -12.79 6.91 -9.68
N LEU A 105 -14.09 7.22 -9.58
CA LEU A 105 -14.84 7.02 -8.34
C LEU A 105 -14.87 5.54 -7.95
N LEU A 106 -15.14 4.66 -8.90
CA LEU A 106 -15.18 3.21 -8.67
C LEU A 106 -13.81 2.66 -8.24
N VAL A 107 -12.74 2.98 -8.97
CA VAL A 107 -11.39 2.49 -8.63
C VAL A 107 -10.92 3.04 -7.29
N SER A 108 -11.16 4.32 -7.01
CA SER A 108 -10.83 4.90 -5.70
C SER A 108 -11.64 4.27 -4.57
N GLY A 109 -12.93 4.01 -4.79
CA GLY A 109 -13.79 3.34 -3.81
C GLY A 109 -13.30 1.92 -3.50
N PHE A 110 -12.93 1.14 -4.51
CA PHE A 110 -12.37 -0.19 -4.33
C PHE A 110 -11.03 -0.15 -3.58
N MET A 111 -10.12 0.76 -3.95
CA MET A 111 -8.85 0.96 -3.25
C MET A 111 -9.05 1.32 -1.77
N TYR A 112 -9.96 2.24 -1.45
CA TYR A 112 -10.23 2.58 -0.06
C TYR A 112 -10.88 1.43 0.72
N ALA A 113 -11.77 0.67 0.08
CA ALA A 113 -12.37 -0.51 0.70
C ALA A 113 -11.30 -1.60 0.97
N GLU A 114 -10.40 -1.84 0.02
CA GLU A 114 -9.28 -2.77 0.17
C GLU A 114 -8.37 -2.35 1.33
N LEU A 115 -7.93 -1.08 1.37
CA LEU A 115 -7.11 -0.55 2.46
C LEU A 115 -7.81 -0.67 3.82
N TYR A 116 -9.12 -0.42 3.88
CA TYR A 116 -9.92 -0.54 5.10
C TYR A 116 -10.02 -2.00 5.58
N LEU A 117 -10.30 -2.93 4.68
CA LEU A 117 -10.36 -4.36 4.99
C LEU A 117 -9.01 -4.90 5.46
N ILE A 118 -7.91 -4.49 4.80
CA ILE A 118 -6.55 -4.83 5.22
C ILE A 118 -6.28 -4.30 6.63
N ALA A 119 -6.62 -3.04 6.92
CA ALA A 119 -6.42 -2.44 8.24
C ALA A 119 -7.20 -3.18 9.34
N ILE A 120 -8.46 -3.56 9.09
CA ILE A 120 -9.24 -4.37 10.04
C ILE A 120 -8.60 -5.75 10.23
N GLY A 121 -8.13 -6.38 9.15
CA GLY A 121 -7.45 -7.67 9.22
C GLY A 121 -6.22 -7.62 10.15
N TYR A 122 -5.40 -6.58 10.03
CA TYR A 122 -4.27 -6.34 10.94
C TYR A 122 -4.72 -6.18 12.39
N LEU A 123 -5.74 -5.37 12.66
CA LEU A 123 -6.28 -5.19 14.01
C LEU A 123 -6.77 -6.51 14.63
N ILE A 124 -7.40 -7.37 13.83
CA ILE A 124 -7.87 -8.68 14.30
C ILE A 124 -6.69 -9.58 14.63
N VAL A 125 -5.70 -9.69 13.75
CA VAL A 125 -4.52 -10.53 13.94
C VAL A 125 -3.73 -10.08 15.17
N ASP A 126 -3.50 -8.78 15.34
CA ASP A 126 -2.81 -8.24 16.51
C ASP A 126 -3.61 -8.48 17.79
N GLY A 127 -4.94 -8.32 17.73
CA GLY A 127 -5.84 -8.64 18.83
C GLY A 127 -5.79 -10.11 19.23
N ASP A 128 -5.79 -11.03 18.26
CA ASP A 128 -5.67 -12.48 18.48
C ASP A 128 -4.29 -12.87 19.03
N ASN A 129 -3.24 -12.23 18.54
CA ASN A 129 -1.87 -12.46 19.03
C ASN A 129 -1.72 -12.01 20.49
N LEU A 130 -2.24 -10.83 20.85
CA LEU A 130 -2.19 -10.32 22.22
C LEU A 130 -3.05 -11.12 23.19
N ASP A 131 -4.23 -11.57 22.77
CA ASP A 131 -5.10 -12.43 23.59
C ASP A 131 -4.42 -13.78 23.90
N LYS A 132 -3.67 -14.34 22.94
CA LYS A 132 -2.85 -15.55 23.15
C LYS A 132 -1.64 -15.31 24.06
N LEU A 133 -1.03 -14.12 24.02
CA LEU A 133 0.13 -13.78 24.85
C LEU A 133 -0.26 -13.46 26.30
N PHE A 134 -1.43 -12.86 26.52
CA PHE A 134 -1.92 -12.48 27.85
C PHE A 134 -3.30 -13.11 28.14
N PRO A 135 -3.39 -14.45 28.23
CA PRO A 135 -4.65 -15.12 28.49
C PRO A 135 -5.21 -14.68 29.86
N GLY A 136 -6.42 -14.13 29.87
CA GLY A 136 -7.11 -13.73 31.10
C GLY A 136 -6.94 -12.27 31.53
N ALA A 137 -6.31 -11.41 30.73
CA ALA A 137 -6.29 -9.97 30.99
C ALA A 137 -7.71 -9.37 30.91
N ARG A 138 -8.16 -8.76 32.02
CA ARG A 138 -9.48 -8.12 32.16
C ARG A 138 -9.29 -6.73 32.71
N VAL A 139 -9.84 -5.72 32.04
CA VAL A 139 -9.84 -4.34 32.55
C VAL A 139 -11.28 -3.94 32.78
N GLY A 140 -11.64 -3.73 34.05
CA GLY A 140 -12.93 -3.16 34.42
C GLY A 140 -12.90 -1.64 34.23
N LEU A 141 -13.62 -1.13 33.23
CA LEU A 141 -13.91 0.30 33.08
C LEU A 141 -15.33 0.55 33.58
N GLY A 142 -15.51 0.56 34.90
CA GLY A 142 -16.82 0.81 35.54
C GLY A 142 -17.87 -0.28 35.20
N PRO A 143 -19.12 0.05 34.82
CA PRO A 143 -20.16 -0.96 34.53
C PRO A 143 -19.91 -1.78 33.26
N ALA A 144 -18.91 -1.42 32.45
CA ALA A 144 -18.48 -2.17 31.28
C ALA A 144 -17.16 -2.89 31.56
N SER A 145 -17.21 -4.22 31.70
CA SER A 145 -16.01 -5.06 31.69
C SER A 145 -15.63 -5.35 30.23
N LEU A 146 -14.63 -4.65 29.70
CA LEU A 146 -13.99 -5.07 28.45
C LEU A 146 -12.99 -6.18 28.80
N ALA A 147 -13.25 -7.39 28.32
CA ALA A 147 -12.45 -8.58 28.59
C ALA A 147 -12.10 -9.33 27.30
N GLY A 148 -10.87 -9.85 27.21
CA GLY A 148 -10.38 -10.67 26.09
C GLY A 148 -10.10 -9.90 24.80
N LYS A 149 -10.19 -10.59 23.65
CA LYS A 149 -9.91 -10.09 22.29
C LYS A 149 -10.41 -8.67 21.98
N GLN A 150 -11.62 -8.31 22.41
CA GLN A 150 -12.19 -6.98 22.12
C GLN A 150 -11.42 -5.83 22.78
N LEU A 151 -10.88 -6.04 23.98
CA LEU A 151 -10.07 -5.04 24.66
C LEU A 151 -8.75 -4.80 23.92
N PHE A 152 -8.08 -5.88 23.50
CA PHE A 152 -6.83 -5.79 22.77
C PHE A 152 -7.01 -5.16 21.37
N VAL A 153 -8.08 -5.51 20.65
CA VAL A 153 -8.40 -4.87 19.36
C VAL A 153 -8.63 -3.36 19.53
N VAL A 154 -9.39 -2.94 20.55
CA VAL A 154 -9.64 -1.51 20.82
C VAL A 154 -8.36 -0.79 21.25
N LEU A 155 -7.52 -1.42 22.06
CA LEU A 155 -6.26 -0.83 22.51
C LEU A 155 -5.26 -0.68 21.36
N VAL A 156 -5.12 -1.69 20.50
CA VAL A 156 -4.29 -1.61 19.29
C VAL A 156 -4.84 -0.52 18.35
N ALA A 157 -6.16 -0.47 18.14
CA ALA A 157 -6.78 0.58 17.34
C ALA A 157 -6.49 1.98 17.90
N LEU A 158 -6.51 2.16 19.22
CA LEU A 158 -6.23 3.44 19.88
C LEU A 158 -4.75 3.85 19.78
N VAL A 159 -3.83 2.89 19.74
CA VAL A 159 -2.39 3.13 19.55
C VAL A 159 -2.05 3.39 18.08
N VAL A 160 -2.69 2.69 17.15
CA VAL A 160 -2.45 2.82 15.71
C VAL A 160 -3.17 4.04 15.11
N ALA A 161 -4.35 4.40 15.60
CA ALA A 161 -5.10 5.58 15.13
C ALA A 161 -4.29 6.91 15.11
N PRO A 162 -3.47 7.27 16.11
CA PRO A 162 -2.65 8.47 16.03
C PRO A 162 -1.54 8.34 14.98
N THR A 163 -1.05 7.13 14.73
CA THR A 163 -0.02 6.90 13.69
C THR A 163 -0.55 7.09 12.28
N THR A 164 -1.83 6.83 12.03
CA THR A 164 -2.46 7.04 10.72
C THR A 164 -2.83 8.51 10.47
N TRP A 165 -2.97 9.32 11.52
CA TRP A 165 -3.22 10.76 11.40
C TRP A 165 -1.93 11.57 11.20
N LEU A 166 -0.78 11.02 11.57
CA LEU A 166 0.53 11.63 11.37
C LEU A 166 0.90 11.63 9.88
N ARG A 167 0.57 12.72 9.18
CA ARG A 167 0.85 12.93 7.75
C ARG A 167 2.35 13.12 7.40
N SER A 168 3.27 12.90 8.34
CA SER A 168 4.69 13.10 8.09
C SER A 168 5.36 11.79 7.68
N LEU A 169 5.79 11.73 6.41
CA LEU A 169 6.54 10.59 5.86
C LEU A 169 7.83 10.28 6.66
N GLY A 170 8.42 11.28 7.30
CA GLY A 170 9.60 11.11 8.16
C GLY A 170 9.32 10.36 9.48
N VAL A 171 8.16 10.59 10.11
CA VAL A 171 7.78 9.86 11.33
C VAL A 171 7.46 8.41 10.99
N LEU A 172 6.82 8.17 9.84
CA LEU A 172 6.53 6.82 9.36
C LEU A 172 7.82 6.04 9.04
N ALA A 173 8.83 6.71 8.47
CA ALA A 173 10.15 6.12 8.25
C ALA A 173 10.85 5.74 9.57
N TYR A 174 10.76 6.59 10.60
CA TYR A 174 11.30 6.27 11.93
C TYR A 174 10.57 5.09 12.58
N VAL A 175 9.24 5.05 12.48
CA VAL A 175 8.41 3.94 12.98
C VAL A 175 8.77 2.62 12.26
N SER A 176 8.96 2.65 10.94
CA SER A 176 9.43 1.50 10.17
C SER A 176 10.83 1.04 10.60
N ALA A 177 11.77 1.97 10.81
CA ALA A 177 13.11 1.66 11.31
C ALA A 177 13.07 1.01 12.70
N THR A 178 12.23 1.51 13.61
CA THR A 178 12.02 0.87 14.93
C THR A 178 11.39 -0.51 14.81
N GLY A 179 10.50 -0.73 13.85
CA GLY A 179 9.92 -2.04 13.56
C GLY A 179 10.98 -3.07 13.14
N VAL A 180 11.86 -2.69 12.20
CA VAL A 180 12.97 -3.55 11.76
C VAL A 180 13.90 -3.88 12.93
N PHE A 181 14.26 -2.89 13.75
CA PHE A 181 15.08 -3.11 14.94
C PHE A 181 14.42 -4.07 15.93
N ALA A 182 13.11 -3.91 16.20
CA ALA A 182 12.35 -4.83 17.04
C ALA A 182 12.33 -6.26 16.47
N SER A 183 12.15 -6.43 15.16
CA SER A 183 12.20 -7.74 14.51
C SER A 183 13.56 -8.41 14.67
N VAL A 184 14.67 -7.68 14.50
CA VAL A 184 16.04 -8.21 14.68
C VAL A 184 16.26 -8.66 16.13
N LEU A 185 15.82 -7.87 17.10
CA LEU A 185 15.92 -8.24 18.52
C LEU A 185 15.15 -9.51 18.85
N ILE A 186 13.95 -9.69 18.28
CA ILE A 186 13.15 -10.91 18.48
C ILE A 186 13.90 -12.12 17.91
N VAL A 187 14.42 -12.03 16.69
CA VAL A 187 15.20 -13.12 16.07
C VAL A 187 16.42 -13.48 16.92
N LEU A 188 17.15 -12.48 17.42
CA LEU A 188 18.29 -12.70 18.31
C LEU A 188 17.91 -13.29 19.67
N SER A 189 16.71 -13.01 20.17
CA SER A 189 16.23 -13.56 21.45
C SER A 189 15.78 -15.01 21.33
N VAL A 190 15.39 -15.44 20.13
CA VAL A 190 14.96 -16.81 19.82
C VAL A 190 16.14 -17.72 19.46
N LEU A 191 17.24 -17.15 18.95
CA LEU A 191 18.49 -17.86 18.63
C LEU A 191 19.34 -18.11 19.89
#